data_AF-A0A838AVW8-F1
#
_entry.id   AF-A0A838AVW8-F1
#
_cell.length_a   1.000
_cell.length_b   1.000
_cell.length_c   1.000
_cell.angle_alpha   90.00
_cell.angle_beta   90.00
_cell.angle_gamma   90.00
#
_symmetry.space_group_name_H-M   'P 1'
#
loop_
_entity.id
_entity.type
_entity.pdbx_description
1 polymer ?
#
loop_
_entity_poly.entity_id
_entity_poly.type
_entity_poly.pdbx_seq_one_letter_code
_entity_poly.pdbx_strand_id
1 'polypeptide(L)' 'MQKFRDVLSRWDGGDLSMMEAGELLGMSERQFRRYRDRYEEAGDAGLLDRRLGKLSTRRVPAEAIEE' A
#
# COMPACT_ATOMS: atom_id res chain seq x y z
N MET A 1 8.14 1.22 4.58
CA MET A 1 7.44 2.37 3.98
C MET A 1 8.36 3.52 3.57
N GLN A 2 9.66 3.52 3.93
CA GLN A 2 10.60 4.60 3.57
C GLN A 2 10.63 4.89 2.06
N LYS A 3 10.75 3.86 1.22
CA LYS A 3 10.73 4.01 -0.25
C LYS A 3 9.51 4.74 -0.78
N PHE A 4 8.32 4.53 -0.20
CA PHE A 4 7.12 5.25 -0.63
C PHE A 4 7.20 6.74 -0.27
N ARG A 5 7.65 7.08 0.93
CA ARG A 5 7.82 8.48 1.36
C ARG A 5 8.84 9.23 0.49
N ASP A 6 9.94 8.59 0.14
CA ASP A 6 10.97 9.20 -0.72
C ASP A 6 10.43 9.47 -2.14
N VAL A 7 9.69 8.52 -2.71
CA VAL A 7 9.06 8.68 -4.03
C VAL A 7 7.94 9.73 -3.98
N LEU A 8 7.13 9.73 -2.93
CA LEU A 8 6.07 10.72 -2.73
C LEU A 8 6.66 12.14 -2.63
N SER A 9 7.76 12.32 -1.89
CA SER A 9 8.43 13.62 -1.78
C SER A 9 8.98 14.14 -3.11
N ARG A 10 9.49 13.24 -3.96
CA ARG A 10 9.97 13.60 -5.31
C ARG A 10 8.83 13.96 -6.26
N TRP A 11 7.72 13.22 -6.19
CA TRP A 11 6.51 13.56 -6.93
C TRP A 11 5.94 14.91 -6.48
N ASP A 12 5.86 15.16 -5.17
CA ASP A 12 5.37 16.42 -4.59
C ASP A 12 6.27 17.61 -4.98
N GLY A 13 7.59 17.39 -5.05
CA GLY A 13 8.57 18.35 -5.55
C GLY A 13 8.54 18.58 -7.07
N GLY A 14 7.74 17.81 -7.82
CA GLY A 14 7.63 17.90 -9.28
C GLY A 14 8.76 17.21 -10.07
N ASP A 15 9.66 16.49 -9.39
CA ASP A 15 10.76 15.74 -10.03
C ASP A 15 10.25 14.50 -10.78
N LEU A 16 9.05 14.03 -10.45
CA LEU A 16 8.42 12.85 -11.04
C LEU A 16 6.97 13.15 -11.40
N SER A 17 6.54 12.65 -12.56
CA SER A 17 5.12 12.48 -12.84
C SER A 17 4.51 11.40 -11.95
N MET A 18 3.18 11.41 -11.83
CA MET A 18 2.46 10.40 -11.04
C MET A 18 2.67 8.99 -11.60
N MET A 19 2.83 8.86 -12.92
CA MET A 19 3.11 7.59 -13.61
C MET A 19 4.50 7.06 -13.24
N GLU A 20 5.54 7.88 -13.37
CA GLU A 20 6.92 7.52 -13.02
C GLU A 20 7.07 7.14 -11.54
N ALA A 21 6.37 7.85 -10.65
CA ALA A 21 6.32 7.52 -9.23
C ALA A 21 5.74 6.12 -8.98
N GLY A 22 4.68 5.75 -9.70
CA GLY A 22 4.13 4.40 -9.67
C GLY A 22 5.12 3.35 -10.16
N GLU A 23 5.75 3.59 -11.32
CA GLU A 23 6.73 2.67 -11.92
C GLU A 23 7.93 2.42 -11.00
N LEU A 24 8.48 3.46 -10.36
CA LEU A 24 9.58 3.32 -9.39
C LEU A 24 9.21 2.44 -8.18
N LEU A 25 7.94 2.42 -7.82
CA LEU A 25 7.39 1.59 -6.75
C LEU A 25 6.90 0.21 -7.25
N GLY A 26 7.02 -0.07 -8.55
CA GLY A 26 6.58 -1.32 -9.17
C GLY A 26 5.06 -1.47 -9.20
N MET A 27 4.32 -0.36 -9.30
CA MET A 27 2.86 -0.36 -9.33
C MET A 27 2.31 0.57 -10.41
N SER A 28 1.02 0.43 -10.73
CA SER A 28 0.36 1.34 -11.64
C SER A 28 0.19 2.75 -11.04
N GLU A 29 0.10 3.78 -11.87
CA GLU A 29 -0.24 5.16 -11.47
C GLU A 29 -1.50 5.21 -10.58
N ARG A 30 -2.56 4.46 -10.95
CA ARG A 30 -3.80 4.36 -10.18
C ARG A 30 -3.57 3.82 -8.77
N GLN A 31 -2.66 2.84 -8.61
CA GLN A 31 -2.32 2.32 -7.29
C GLN A 31 -1.53 3.35 -6.49
N PHE A 32 -0.57 4.04 -7.11
CA PHE A 32 0.19 5.10 -6.46
C PHE A 32 -0.74 6.20 -5.94
N ARG A 33 -1.69 6.68 -6.75
CA ARG A 33 -2.71 7.65 -6.33
C ARG A 33 -3.51 7.17 -5.12
N ARG A 34 -3.99 5.92 -5.13
CA ARG A 34 -4.69 5.31 -3.97
C ARG A 34 -3.82 5.16 -2.72
N TYR A 35 -2.51 5.03 -2.87
CA TYR A 35 -1.59 4.97 -1.74
C TYR A 35 -1.36 6.37 -1.18
N ARG A 36 -1.17 7.37 -2.04
CA ARG A 36 -1.11 8.79 -1.66
C ARG A 36 -2.36 9.20 -0.88
N ASP A 37 -3.55 8.96 -1.42
CA ASP A 37 -4.81 9.36 -0.76
C ASP A 37 -4.94 8.74 0.65
N ARG A 38 -4.53 7.47 0.80
CA ARG A 38 -4.51 6.79 2.11
C ARG A 38 -3.44 7.33 3.05
N TYR A 39 -2.29 7.74 2.51
CA TYR A 39 -1.23 8.36 3.29
C TYR A 39 -1.63 9.76 3.75
N GLU A 40 -2.34 10.54 2.93
CA GLU A 40 -2.90 11.83 3.33
C GLU A 40 -3.95 11.67 4.44
N GLU A 41 -4.79 10.62 4.37
CA GLU A 41 -5.83 10.35 5.37
C GLU A 41 -5.28 9.83 6.71
N ALA A 42 -4.30 8.91 6.67
CA ALA A 42 -3.89 8.12 7.83
C ALA A 42 -2.37 8.01 8.03
N GLY A 43 -1.58 8.77 7.30
CA GLY A 43 -0.11 8.71 7.32
C GLY A 43 0.41 7.31 6.97
N ASP A 44 1.49 6.90 7.64
CA ASP A 44 2.09 5.57 7.44
C ASP A 44 1.11 4.42 7.69
N ALA A 45 0.12 4.59 8.59
CA ALA A 45 -0.89 3.57 8.87
C ALA A 45 -1.80 3.28 7.67
N GLY A 46 -2.03 4.27 6.80
CA GLY A 46 -2.83 4.09 5.58
C GLY A 46 -2.16 3.19 4.52
N LEU A 47 -0.85 3.01 4.63
CA LEU A 47 -0.06 2.22 3.71
C LEU A 47 0.19 0.78 4.18
N LEU A 48 -0.11 0.47 5.44
CA LEU A 48 -0.03 -0.89 5.97
C LEU A 48 -1.07 -1.81 5.30
N ASP A 49 -0.74 -3.09 5.15
CA ASP A 49 -1.72 -4.08 4.69
C ASP A 49 -2.80 -4.24 5.77
N ARG A 50 -4.04 -3.86 5.43
CA ARG A 50 -5.19 -3.95 6.34
C ARG A 50 -5.57 -5.40 6.70
N ARG A 51 -4.96 -6.39 6.05
CA ARG A 51 -5.08 -7.82 6.38
C ARG A 51 -4.10 -8.26 7.47
N LEU A 52 -2.99 -7.55 7.67
CA LEU A 52 -2.06 -7.84 8.76
C LEU A 52 -2.80 -7.70 10.10
N GLY A 53 -2.87 -8.79 10.86
CA GLY A 53 -3.57 -8.87 12.14
C GLY A 53 -5.07 -9.21 12.06
N LYS A 54 -5.66 -9.33 10.88
CA LYS A 54 -7.05 -9.80 10.71
C LYS A 54 -7.06 -11.23 10.21
N LEU A 55 -7.58 -12.15 11.05
CA LEU A 55 -7.89 -13.49 10.60
C LEU A 55 -8.89 -13.43 9.44
N SER A 56 -8.59 -14.15 8.36
CA SER A 56 -9.49 -14.25 7.21
C SER A 56 -10.84 -14.79 7.68
N THR A 57 -11.94 -14.14 7.33
CA THR A 57 -13.30 -14.62 7.59
C THR A 57 -13.62 -15.92 6.84
N ARG A 58 -12.79 -16.31 5.86
CA ARG A 58 -12.85 -17.60 5.16
C ARG A 58 -11.86 -18.64 5.70
N ARG A 59 -11.18 -18.37 6.81
CA ARG A 59 -10.26 -19.33 7.42
C ARG A 59 -11.07 -20.55 7.88
N VAL A 60 -10.75 -21.71 7.33
CA VAL A 60 -11.28 -22.98 7.82
C VAL A 60 -10.73 -23.19 9.25
N PRO A 61 -11.58 -23.51 10.24
CA PRO A 61 -11.12 -23.82 11.59
C PRO A 61 -10.13 -24.99 11.56
N ALA A 62 -9.09 -24.92 12.40
CA ALA A 62 -7.99 -25.90 12.38
C ALA A 62 -8.44 -27.33 12.71
N GLU A 63 -9.62 -27.50 13.33
CA GLU A 63 -10.25 -28.81 13.58
C GLU A 63 -10.67 -29.57 12.32
N ALA A 64 -10.74 -28.93 11.15
CA ALA A 64 -11.14 -29.59 9.90
C ALA A 64 -9.96 -30.17 9.09
N ILE A 65 -8.75 -30.26 9.66
CA ILE A 65 -7.55 -30.82 8.99
C ILE A 65 -7.23 -32.25 9.46
N GLU A 66 -7.99 -32.81 10.41
CA GLU A 66 -7.93 -34.23 10.77
C GLU A 66 -9.22 -34.95 10.34
N GLU A 67 -9.33 -35.29 9.06
CA GLU A 67 -10.05 -36.48 8.57
C GLU A 67 -9.39 -36.99 7.27
#